data_AF-A0A0M9VPH9-F1
#
_entry.id   AF-A0A0M9VPH9-F1
#
_cell.length_a   1.000
_cell.length_b   1.000
_cell.length_c   1.000
_cell.angle_alpha   90.00
_cell.angle_beta   90.00
_cell.angle_gamma   90.00
#
_symmetry.space_group_name_H-M   'P 1'
#
loop_
_entity.id
_entity.type
_entity.pdbx_description
1 polymer ?
#
loop_
_entity_poly.entity_id
_entity_poly.type
_entity_poly.pdbx_seq_one_letter_code
_entity_poly.pdbx_strand_id
1 'polypeptide(L)'
;MAPGARAQAPDFGQAILPVGTLPIDGIPKDGEEYLAMVRHEASLHPPILAQASWAYESPDVAQDTETKEADTKTWMPTSAWRSVFVKRFQRLRLCMATLRPSSTARVRLPSVDDETGWYRFVHGRLPPSEKDRNDMVAQCRAASHIPPSIDDSGSIDMDTTVSTSDSEDEVDGLLPSYKGPEDLFASWDYVFSTPTMAMLGTLDSTEALTLTKYFRKWIQHPHFTEYRMQVHSMHEVHAQWLFALLARIDQHLISDDIATLRVLARACMKNIVRTRTASHMHVPASDGALSAESGAWMILVLLAGVWGQWDLWDETQARLQCVEERK
;
A
#
# COMPACT_ATOMS: atom_id res chain seq x y z
N MET A 1 -39.84 -47.56 20.02
CA MET A 1 -39.39 -46.32 19.37
C MET A 1 -37.99 -46.01 19.85
N ALA A 2 -36.97 -46.35 19.04
CA ALA A 2 -35.57 -46.04 19.31
C ALA A 2 -35.11 -44.98 18.30
N PRO A 3 -34.33 -43.96 18.71
CA PRO A 3 -33.93 -42.88 17.84
C PRO A 3 -32.81 -43.35 16.91
N GLY A 4 -32.99 -43.11 15.61
CA GLY A 4 -32.00 -43.42 14.57
C GLY A 4 -30.74 -42.58 14.72
N ALA A 5 -29.64 -43.24 15.04
CA ALA A 5 -28.31 -42.65 15.05
C ALA A 5 -27.88 -42.31 13.61
N ARG A 6 -27.65 -41.01 13.36
CA ARG A 6 -27.03 -40.53 12.11
C ARG A 6 -25.57 -41.00 12.08
N ALA A 7 -25.22 -41.79 11.07
CA ALA A 7 -23.85 -42.21 10.79
C ALA A 7 -22.99 -40.96 10.48
N GLN A 8 -22.08 -40.62 11.40
CA GLN A 8 -20.97 -39.70 11.12
C GLN A 8 -20.04 -40.38 10.11
N ALA A 9 -19.54 -39.60 9.15
CA ALA A 9 -18.50 -40.09 8.25
C ALA A 9 -17.26 -40.47 9.06
N PRO A 10 -16.59 -41.58 8.74
CA PRO A 10 -15.42 -42.02 9.51
C PRO A 10 -14.28 -41.02 9.39
N ASP A 11 -13.80 -40.53 10.53
CA ASP A 11 -12.55 -39.75 10.61
C ASP A 11 -11.40 -40.59 10.03
N PHE A 12 -10.45 -39.91 9.37
CA PHE A 12 -9.30 -40.55 8.72
C PHE A 12 -8.63 -41.57 9.64
N GLY A 13 -8.73 -42.85 9.30
CA GLY A 13 -8.16 -43.97 10.06
C GLY A 13 -9.15 -44.87 10.80
N GLN A 14 -10.46 -44.58 10.78
CA GLN A 14 -11.45 -45.51 11.36
C GLN A 14 -11.55 -46.81 10.54
N ALA A 15 -11.54 -47.94 11.24
CA ALA A 15 -11.65 -49.26 10.62
C ALA A 15 -13.04 -49.47 9.98
N ILE A 16 -13.08 -49.57 8.65
CA ILE A 16 -14.32 -49.77 7.88
C ILE A 16 -14.73 -51.25 7.86
N LEU A 17 -13.78 -52.16 8.06
CA LEU A 17 -14.00 -53.61 8.01
C LEU A 17 -13.73 -54.25 9.38
N PRO A 18 -14.56 -55.23 9.80
CA PRO A 18 -14.29 -56.03 10.99
C PRO A 18 -12.99 -56.81 10.79
N VAL A 19 -12.23 -56.96 11.87
CA VAL A 19 -10.96 -57.70 11.86
C VAL A 19 -11.03 -58.80 12.90
N GLY A 20 -10.74 -60.01 12.45
CA GLY A 20 -10.79 -61.23 13.25
C GLY A 20 -9.51 -61.44 14.04
N THR A 21 -9.29 -62.68 14.49
CA THR A 21 -8.08 -63.10 15.20
C THR A 21 -7.02 -63.64 14.24
N LEU A 22 -5.74 -63.56 14.59
CA LEU A 22 -4.68 -64.12 13.77
C LEU A 22 -4.79 -65.66 13.67
N PRO A 23 -4.71 -66.25 12.46
CA PRO A 23 -4.79 -67.69 12.27
C PRO A 23 -3.54 -68.40 12.80
N ILE A 24 -3.74 -69.53 13.49
CA ILE A 24 -2.66 -70.33 14.11
C ILE A 24 -1.78 -71.00 13.04
N ASP A 25 -2.39 -71.43 11.93
CA ASP A 25 -1.72 -72.21 10.87
C ASP A 25 -1.02 -71.31 9.83
N GLY A 26 -1.10 -69.98 9.98
CA GLY A 26 -0.54 -69.00 9.04
C GLY A 26 -1.28 -68.87 7.70
N ILE A 27 -2.36 -69.63 7.48
CA ILE A 27 -3.18 -69.57 6.27
C ILE A 27 -4.57 -69.03 6.67
N PRO A 28 -4.97 -67.83 6.20
CA PRO A 28 -6.27 -67.27 6.53
C PRO A 28 -7.38 -68.05 5.83
N LYS A 29 -8.42 -68.42 6.58
CA LYS A 29 -9.58 -69.18 6.07
C LYS A 29 -10.72 -68.27 5.64
N ASP A 30 -10.74 -67.02 6.11
CA ASP A 30 -11.70 -65.99 5.75
C ASP A 30 -11.07 -64.59 5.59
N GLY A 31 -11.90 -63.61 5.25
CA GLY A 31 -11.46 -62.22 5.04
C GLY A 31 -11.10 -61.49 6.34
N GLU A 32 -11.68 -61.87 7.49
CA GLU A 32 -11.43 -61.22 8.77
C GLU A 32 -10.06 -61.64 9.34
N GLU A 33 -9.71 -62.92 9.23
CA GLU A 33 -8.38 -63.48 9.55
C GLU A 33 -7.31 -62.92 8.61
N TYR A 34 -7.62 -62.75 7.32
CA TYR A 34 -6.70 -62.11 6.37
C TYR A 34 -6.38 -60.67 6.77
N LEU A 35 -7.39 -59.86 7.13
CA LEU A 35 -7.17 -58.49 7.59
C LEU A 35 -6.42 -58.45 8.93
N ALA A 36 -6.60 -59.44 9.81
CA ALA A 36 -5.84 -59.55 11.05
C ALA A 36 -4.35 -59.80 10.78
N MET A 37 -4.06 -60.66 9.80
CA MET A 37 -2.71 -60.93 9.33
C MET A 37 -2.07 -59.69 8.66
N VAL A 38 -2.79 -58.97 7.80
CA VAL A 38 -2.31 -57.73 7.18
C VAL A 38 -2.05 -56.62 8.20
N ARG A 39 -2.90 -56.49 9.23
CA ARG A 39 -2.65 -55.53 10.33
C ARG A 39 -1.42 -55.91 11.14
N HIS A 40 -1.24 -57.20 11.39
CA HIS A 40 -0.04 -57.69 12.06
C HIS A 40 1.21 -57.39 11.24
N GLU A 41 1.21 -57.69 9.95
CA GLU A 41 2.30 -57.39 9.03
C GLU A 41 2.57 -55.88 8.95
N ALA A 42 1.54 -55.05 8.78
CA ALA A 42 1.68 -53.59 8.77
C ALA A 42 2.24 -53.04 10.09
N SER A 43 1.94 -53.67 11.24
CA SER A 43 2.50 -53.29 12.55
C SER A 43 4.00 -53.62 12.70
N LEU A 44 4.52 -54.53 11.88
CA LEU A 44 5.95 -54.83 11.80
C LEU A 44 6.71 -53.79 10.97
N HIS A 45 6.02 -53.01 10.15
CA HIS A 45 6.62 -51.92 9.37
C HIS A 45 6.59 -50.60 10.14
N PRO A 46 7.62 -49.75 9.99
CA PRO A 46 7.61 -48.42 10.61
C PRO A 46 6.46 -47.59 10.03
N PRO A 47 5.68 -46.88 10.87
CA PRO A 47 4.50 -46.13 10.44
C PRO A 47 4.82 -44.98 9.51
N ILE A 48 6.07 -44.49 9.55
CA ILE A 48 6.60 -43.45 8.70
C ILE A 48 7.92 -43.96 8.15
N LEU A 49 7.96 -44.23 6.84
CA LEU A 49 9.20 -44.44 6.11
C LEU A 49 9.70 -43.08 5.65
N ALA A 50 10.64 -42.50 6.40
CA ALA A 50 11.41 -41.35 5.92
C ALA A 50 12.48 -41.88 4.96
N GLN A 51 12.20 -41.83 3.66
CA GLN A 51 13.23 -42.05 2.67
C GLN A 51 14.16 -40.83 2.69
N ALA A 52 15.38 -41.00 3.21
CA ALA A 52 16.41 -39.99 3.05
C ALA A 52 16.55 -39.76 1.54
N SER A 53 16.08 -38.61 1.06
CA SER A 53 16.40 -38.16 -0.29
C SER A 53 17.92 -38.19 -0.38
N TRP A 54 18.43 -39.10 -1.21
CA TRP A 54 19.80 -39.07 -1.70
C TRP A 54 20.19 -37.61 -1.90
N ALA A 55 21.34 -37.23 -1.35
CA ALA A 55 21.82 -35.87 -1.30
C ALA A 55 21.76 -35.22 -2.69
N TYR A 56 20.65 -34.54 -2.98
CA TYR A 56 20.78 -33.24 -3.58
C TYR A 56 21.57 -32.46 -2.55
N GLU A 57 22.82 -32.12 -2.89
CA GLU A 57 23.46 -30.92 -2.39
C GLU A 57 22.35 -29.89 -2.29
N SER A 58 21.90 -29.64 -1.06
CA SER A 58 21.03 -28.51 -0.82
C SER A 58 21.83 -27.34 -1.36
N PRO A 59 21.36 -26.58 -2.37
CA PRO A 59 22.02 -25.32 -2.67
C PRO A 59 22.06 -24.60 -1.32
N ASP A 60 23.28 -24.29 -0.87
CA ASP A 60 23.58 -23.71 0.44
C ASP A 60 22.39 -22.84 0.83
N VAL A 61 21.62 -23.29 1.82
CA VAL A 61 20.58 -22.45 2.42
C VAL A 61 21.40 -21.32 2.99
N ALA A 62 21.43 -20.21 2.25
CA ALA A 62 22.25 -19.06 2.54
C ALA A 62 22.05 -18.77 4.02
N GLN A 63 23.09 -19.06 4.80
CA GLN A 63 23.18 -18.50 6.13
C GLN A 63 22.97 -17.00 5.92
N ASP A 64 22.10 -16.41 6.74
CA ASP A 64 21.96 -14.97 6.85
C ASP A 64 23.33 -14.39 7.23
N THR A 65 24.22 -14.27 6.24
CA THR A 65 25.28 -13.29 6.25
C THR A 65 24.53 -12.00 6.43
N GLU A 66 24.72 -11.38 7.60
CA GLU A 66 24.55 -9.94 7.79
C GLU A 66 25.12 -9.29 6.55
N THR A 67 24.21 -9.01 5.62
CA THR A 67 24.54 -8.39 4.37
C THR A 67 24.91 -7.02 4.82
N LYS A 68 26.22 -6.73 4.87
CA LYS A 68 26.72 -5.36 4.78
C LYS A 68 25.84 -4.72 3.73
N GLU A 69 24.91 -3.86 4.16
CA GLU A 69 23.99 -3.14 3.29
C GLU A 69 24.88 -2.44 2.29
N ALA A 70 25.11 -3.10 1.16
CA ALA A 70 25.76 -2.49 0.03
C ALA A 70 24.85 -1.33 -0.27
N ASP A 71 25.44 -0.15 -0.19
CA ASP A 71 24.92 1.20 -0.38
C ASP A 71 24.37 1.34 -1.80
N THR A 72 23.44 0.44 -2.12
CA THR A 72 22.75 0.33 -3.37
C THR A 72 21.71 1.41 -3.28
N LYS A 73 22.04 2.46 -4.04
CA LYS A 73 21.32 3.66 -4.48
C LYS A 73 19.88 3.43 -4.94
N THR A 74 19.19 2.45 -4.38
CA THR A 74 17.77 2.19 -4.52
C THR A 74 17.08 3.14 -3.56
N TRP A 75 16.41 4.14 -4.13
CA TRP A 75 15.66 5.19 -3.43
C TRP A 75 14.40 4.63 -2.75
N MET A 76 14.51 3.50 -2.07
CA MET A 76 13.45 2.83 -1.33
C MET A 76 13.61 3.16 0.16
N PRO A 77 12.50 3.24 0.91
CA PRO A 77 12.58 3.38 2.36
C PRO A 77 13.45 2.30 3.02
N THR A 78 14.36 2.71 3.90
CA THR A 78 15.28 1.79 4.59
C THR A 78 14.53 0.79 5.47
N SER A 79 15.13 -0.38 5.69
CA SER A 79 14.63 -1.42 6.60
C SER A 79 14.32 -0.85 7.99
N ALA A 80 15.24 -0.06 8.53
CA ALA A 80 15.11 0.64 9.81
C ALA A 80 13.88 1.57 9.83
N TRP A 81 13.73 2.44 8.83
CA TRP A 81 12.57 3.34 8.75
C TRP A 81 11.25 2.56 8.69
N ARG A 82 11.19 1.53 7.84
CA ARG A 82 9.98 0.69 7.67
C ARG A 82 9.54 0.07 8.99
N SER A 83 10.47 -0.54 9.73
CA SER A 83 10.18 -1.19 11.00
C SER A 83 9.63 -0.20 12.05
N VAL A 84 10.24 0.99 12.16
CA VAL A 84 9.80 2.05 13.06
C VAL A 84 8.43 2.57 12.65
N PHE A 85 8.22 2.79 11.36
CA PHE A 85 6.97 3.29 10.81
C PHE A 85 5.80 2.32 11.07
N VAL A 86 5.96 1.03 10.75
CA VAL A 86 4.95 -0.01 11.01
C VAL A 86 4.64 -0.11 12.51
N LYS A 87 5.66 -0.08 13.37
CA LYS A 87 5.48 -0.11 14.83
C LYS A 87 4.70 1.09 15.35
N ARG A 88 5.00 2.29 14.84
CA ARG A 88 4.27 3.53 15.18
C ARG A 88 2.83 3.47 14.70
N PHE A 89 2.59 2.93 13.50
CA PHE A 89 1.25 2.76 12.96
C PHE A 89 0.41 1.75 13.76
N GLN A 90 1.00 0.63 14.19
CA GLN A 90 0.31 -0.31 15.08
C GLN A 90 -0.08 0.33 16.41
N ARG A 91 0.79 1.17 17.00
CA ARG A 91 0.45 1.96 18.19
C ARG A 91 -0.70 2.92 17.93
N LEU A 92 -0.70 3.61 16.78
CA LEU A 92 -1.82 4.46 16.37
C LEU A 92 -3.13 3.67 16.32
N ARG A 93 -3.15 2.50 15.69
CA ARG A 93 -4.35 1.62 15.64
C ARG A 93 -4.85 1.25 17.03
N LEU A 94 -3.95 0.88 17.94
CA LEU A 94 -4.29 0.60 19.33
C LEU A 94 -4.90 1.83 20.02
N CYS A 95 -4.31 3.01 19.85
CA CYS A 95 -4.87 4.26 20.37
C CYS A 95 -6.27 4.52 19.80
N MET A 96 -6.46 4.41 18.48
CA MET A 96 -7.74 4.61 17.82
C MET A 96 -8.82 3.65 18.33
N ALA A 97 -8.46 2.39 18.58
CA ALA A 97 -9.40 1.40 19.14
C ALA A 97 -9.79 1.69 20.59
N THR A 98 -8.90 2.30 21.38
CA THR A 98 -9.16 2.65 22.80
C THR A 98 -9.92 3.97 22.97
N LEU A 99 -9.80 4.88 21.99
CA LEU A 99 -10.48 6.17 22.04
C LEU A 99 -11.98 5.94 21.82
N ARG A 100 -12.75 6.03 22.91
CA ARG A 100 -14.21 6.16 22.79
C ARG A 100 -14.50 7.45 22.03
N PRO A 101 -15.39 7.43 21.03
CA PRO A 101 -15.83 8.67 20.39
C PRO A 101 -16.45 9.55 21.47
N SER A 102 -15.72 10.60 21.87
CA SER A 102 -16.29 11.66 22.70
C SER A 102 -17.51 12.19 21.94
N SER A 103 -18.61 12.43 22.65
CA SER A 103 -19.91 12.83 22.09
C SER A 103 -19.82 14.21 21.44
N THR A 104 -19.15 14.30 20.30
CA THR A 104 -19.02 15.50 19.49
C THR A 104 -19.98 15.38 18.30
N ALA A 105 -20.48 16.53 17.85
CA ALA A 105 -21.50 16.69 16.83
C ALA A 105 -21.46 15.61 15.73
N ARG A 106 -22.62 15.00 15.44
CA ARG A 106 -22.75 13.98 14.40
C ARG A 106 -22.38 14.59 13.05
N VAL A 107 -21.16 14.33 12.59
CA VAL A 107 -20.77 14.64 11.22
C VAL A 107 -21.66 13.79 10.31
N ARG A 108 -22.41 14.43 9.42
CA ARG A 108 -23.22 13.72 8.44
C ARG A 108 -22.31 13.24 7.32
N LEU A 109 -21.91 11.98 7.38
CA LEU A 109 -21.15 11.35 6.31
C LEU A 109 -22.06 10.88 5.18
N PRO A 110 -21.59 10.89 3.93
CA PRO A 110 -22.30 10.25 2.81
C PRO A 110 -22.46 8.75 3.02
N SER A 111 -23.41 8.14 2.31
CA SER A 111 -23.52 6.68 2.24
C SER A 111 -22.25 6.09 1.63
N VAL A 112 -21.82 4.91 2.08
CA VAL A 112 -20.60 4.27 1.59
C VAL A 112 -20.65 3.88 0.12
N ASP A 113 -21.86 3.63 -0.41
CA ASP A 113 -22.06 3.37 -1.83
C ASP A 113 -22.15 4.65 -2.69
N ASP A 114 -22.23 5.83 -2.06
CA ASP A 114 -22.34 7.11 -2.74
C ASP A 114 -20.96 7.69 -3.06
N GLU A 115 -20.33 7.16 -4.13
CA GLU A 115 -19.03 7.65 -4.62
C GLU A 115 -19.04 9.17 -4.85
N THR A 116 -20.15 9.71 -5.38
CA THR A 116 -20.26 11.14 -5.70
C THR A 116 -20.32 12.00 -4.44
N GLY A 117 -21.09 11.55 -3.44
CA GLY A 117 -21.15 12.17 -2.12
C GLY A 117 -19.81 12.17 -1.41
N TRP A 118 -19.08 11.05 -1.45
CA TRP A 118 -17.73 10.96 -0.90
C TRP A 118 -16.73 11.83 -1.65
N TYR A 119 -16.79 11.88 -2.99
CA TYR A 119 -15.94 12.77 -3.77
C TYR A 119 -16.17 14.22 -3.36
N ARG A 120 -17.43 14.66 -3.29
CA ARG A 120 -17.81 16.01 -2.84
C ARG A 120 -17.37 16.29 -1.42
N PHE A 121 -17.49 15.32 -0.53
CA PHE A 121 -17.10 15.48 0.86
C PHE A 121 -15.58 15.67 1.02
N VAL A 122 -14.78 14.89 0.29
CA VAL A 122 -13.31 14.93 0.36
C VAL A 122 -12.71 16.11 -0.39
N HIS A 123 -13.28 16.46 -1.55
CA HIS A 123 -12.70 17.44 -2.48
C HIS A 123 -13.40 18.81 -2.45
N GLY A 124 -14.53 18.93 -1.75
CA GLY A 124 -15.33 20.16 -1.68
C GLY A 124 -16.21 20.44 -2.90
N ARG A 125 -16.11 19.63 -3.96
CA ARG A 125 -16.83 19.81 -5.24
C ARG A 125 -17.28 18.49 -5.86
N LEU A 126 -18.21 18.56 -6.82
CA LEU A 126 -18.63 17.37 -7.59
C LEU A 126 -17.50 16.82 -8.47
N PRO A 127 -17.51 15.51 -8.77
CA PRO A 127 -16.51 14.90 -9.64
C PRO A 127 -16.52 15.58 -11.02
N PRO A 128 -15.36 16.05 -11.51
CA PRO A 128 -15.28 16.72 -12.80
C PRO A 128 -15.64 15.75 -13.94
N SER A 129 -16.23 16.28 -15.02
CA SER A 129 -16.45 15.48 -16.23
C SER A 129 -15.11 15.06 -16.84
N GLU A 130 -15.11 14.07 -17.74
CA GLU A 130 -13.89 13.66 -18.42
C GLU A 130 -13.27 14.80 -19.23
N LYS A 131 -14.11 15.63 -19.86
CA LYS A 131 -13.69 16.84 -20.57
C LYS A 131 -13.00 17.81 -19.62
N ASP A 132 -13.63 18.13 -18.49
CA ASP A 132 -13.04 19.07 -17.51
C ASP A 132 -11.71 18.54 -16.98
N ARG A 133 -11.59 17.22 -16.74
CA ARG A 133 -10.32 16.61 -16.33
C ARG A 133 -9.23 16.78 -17.37
N ASN A 134 -9.55 16.61 -18.66
CA ASN A 134 -8.59 16.79 -19.74
C ASN A 134 -8.17 18.27 -19.85
N ASP A 135 -9.12 19.19 -19.69
CA ASP A 135 -8.86 20.64 -19.69
C ASP A 135 -7.95 21.04 -18.52
N MET A 136 -8.18 20.48 -17.32
CA MET A 136 -7.33 20.69 -16.13
C MET A 136 -5.90 20.17 -16.35
N VAL A 137 -5.75 19.00 -16.96
CA VAL A 137 -4.43 18.43 -17.30
C VAL A 137 -3.72 19.27 -18.35
N ALA A 138 -4.45 19.75 -19.36
CA ALA A 138 -3.91 20.65 -20.37
C ALA A 138 -3.45 21.98 -19.74
N GLN A 139 -4.22 22.54 -18.79
CA GLN A 139 -3.82 23.72 -18.04
C GLN A 139 -2.56 23.49 -17.20
N CYS A 140 -2.43 22.35 -16.52
CA CYS A 140 -1.19 22.00 -15.80
C CYS A 140 0.03 21.96 -16.73
N ARG A 141 -0.12 21.37 -17.92
CA ARG A 141 0.96 21.27 -18.92
C ARG A 141 1.29 22.63 -19.54
N ALA A 142 0.27 23.45 -19.82
CA ALA A 142 0.48 24.81 -20.30
C ALA A 142 1.21 25.66 -19.26
N ALA A 143 0.84 25.55 -17.98
CA ALA A 143 1.52 26.23 -16.89
C ALA A 143 2.99 25.79 -16.75
N SER A 144 3.34 24.54 -17.10
CA SER A 144 4.74 24.08 -17.09
C SER A 144 5.63 24.68 -18.17
N HIS A 145 5.06 25.23 -19.24
CA HIS A 145 5.79 25.95 -20.28
C HIS A 145 5.87 27.44 -19.95
N ILE A 146 6.56 27.80 -18.87
CA ILE A 146 7.05 29.18 -18.74
C ILE A 146 8.23 29.28 -19.71
N PRO A 147 8.14 30.08 -20.80
CA PRO A 147 9.28 30.28 -21.68
C PRO A 147 10.42 30.89 -20.84
N PRO A 148 11.67 30.44 -21.01
CA PRO A 148 12.80 31.07 -20.34
C PRO A 148 12.75 32.55 -20.68
N SER A 149 12.61 33.40 -19.66
CA SER A 149 12.73 34.84 -19.85
C SER A 149 14.12 35.09 -20.43
N ILE A 150 14.13 35.56 -21.67
CA ILE A 150 15.34 36.02 -22.35
C ILE A 150 15.65 37.37 -21.73
N ASP A 151 16.27 37.35 -20.56
CA ASP A 151 16.87 38.53 -19.95
C ASP A 151 18.39 38.44 -20.16
N ASP A 152 18.80 38.49 -21.43
CA ASP A 152 20.17 38.80 -21.81
C ASP A 152 20.22 40.24 -22.32
N SER A 153 21.20 40.99 -21.81
CA SER A 153 21.63 42.34 -22.16
C SER A 153 20.91 43.55 -21.52
N GLY A 154 21.07 43.69 -20.20
CA GLY A 154 20.97 44.98 -19.50
C GLY A 154 22.17 45.19 -18.59
N SER A 155 23.27 45.68 -19.16
CA SER A 155 24.47 46.16 -18.45
C SER A 155 24.09 47.17 -17.36
N ILE A 156 24.28 46.81 -16.09
CA ILE A 156 24.22 47.75 -14.96
C ILE A 156 25.61 47.83 -14.35
N ASP A 157 26.23 48.99 -14.57
CA ASP A 157 27.49 49.39 -13.95
C ASP A 157 27.31 49.45 -12.43
N MET A 158 28.11 48.66 -11.74
CA MET A 158 28.14 48.56 -10.28
C MET A 158 29.12 49.60 -9.74
N ASP A 159 28.62 50.80 -9.41
CA ASP A 159 29.36 51.73 -8.55
C ASP A 159 28.94 51.55 -7.08
N THR A 160 29.95 51.53 -6.24
CA THR A 160 29.95 50.99 -4.88
C THR A 160 29.78 52.13 -3.88
N THR A 161 28.66 52.15 -3.15
CA THR A 161 28.60 52.82 -1.85
C THR A 161 27.84 51.95 -0.85
N VAL A 162 28.62 51.30 0.02
CA VAL A 162 28.16 50.57 1.20
C VAL A 162 27.48 51.55 2.16
N SER A 163 26.16 51.41 2.32
CA SER A 163 25.39 52.00 3.41
C SER A 163 24.67 50.86 4.12
N THR A 164 25.23 50.44 5.25
CA THR A 164 24.64 49.45 6.15
C THR A 164 23.46 50.09 6.88
N SER A 165 22.24 49.87 6.38
CA SER A 165 21.00 50.18 7.09
C SER A 165 20.15 48.92 7.15
N ASP A 166 19.99 48.43 8.37
CA ASP A 166 19.42 47.14 8.77
C ASP A 166 17.90 47.26 8.85
N SER A 167 17.21 47.18 7.71
CA SER A 167 15.75 47.27 7.62
C SER A 167 15.21 46.13 6.77
N GLU A 168 14.68 45.09 7.41
CA GLU A 168 14.21 43.83 6.81
C GLU A 168 12.81 43.95 6.12
N ASP A 169 12.28 45.15 5.92
CA ASP A 169 10.85 45.35 5.57
C ASP A 169 10.56 45.88 4.14
N GLU A 170 11.54 46.07 3.24
CA GLU A 170 11.29 46.67 1.91
C GLU A 170 11.55 45.77 0.69
N VAL A 171 11.94 44.50 0.87
CA VAL A 171 12.27 43.60 -0.26
C VAL A 171 11.08 42.75 -0.76
N ASP A 172 9.88 42.94 -0.19
CA ASP A 172 8.69 42.12 -0.50
C ASP A 172 7.88 42.63 -1.73
N GLY A 173 8.33 43.70 -2.39
CA GLY A 173 7.59 44.39 -3.46
C GLY A 173 8.08 44.18 -4.90
N LEU A 174 9.23 43.53 -5.12
CA LEU A 174 9.86 43.44 -6.46
C LEU A 174 10.01 42.03 -7.03
N LEU A 175 9.63 40.99 -6.29
CA LEU A 175 9.40 39.67 -6.87
C LEU A 175 7.91 39.57 -7.25
N PRO A 176 7.56 39.13 -8.48
CA PRO A 176 6.17 38.80 -8.77
C PRO A 176 5.75 37.81 -7.69
N SER A 177 4.76 38.18 -6.87
CA SER A 177 4.18 37.32 -5.86
C SER A 177 3.76 36.03 -6.54
N TYR A 178 4.65 35.05 -6.50
CA TYR A 178 4.43 33.71 -7.02
C TYR A 178 3.43 33.13 -6.04
N LYS A 179 2.14 33.41 -6.27
CA LYS A 179 1.06 32.82 -5.51
C LYS A 179 1.28 31.32 -5.60
N GLY A 180 1.56 30.75 -4.44
CA GLY A 180 1.98 29.38 -4.36
C GLY A 180 0.95 28.48 -5.05
N PRO A 181 1.36 27.33 -5.55
CA PRO A 181 0.52 26.36 -6.25
C PRO A 181 -0.72 25.81 -5.49
N GLU A 182 -1.02 26.30 -4.29
CA GLU A 182 -2.34 26.15 -3.66
C GLU A 182 -3.45 26.85 -4.47
N ASP A 183 -3.08 27.83 -5.30
CA ASP A 183 -4.03 28.58 -6.15
C ASP A 183 -4.60 27.78 -7.32
N LEU A 184 -3.94 26.73 -7.84
CA LEU A 184 -4.47 25.98 -9.00
C LEU A 184 -5.70 25.16 -8.63
N PHE A 185 -5.62 24.38 -7.55
CA PHE A 185 -6.77 23.62 -7.07
C PHE A 185 -7.88 24.55 -6.57
N ALA A 186 -7.53 25.66 -5.91
CA ALA A 186 -8.49 26.69 -5.54
C ALA A 186 -9.18 27.31 -6.78
N SER A 187 -8.45 27.54 -7.87
CA SER A 187 -9.02 28.05 -9.14
C SER A 187 -9.98 27.08 -9.82
N TRP A 188 -9.89 25.79 -9.45
CA TRP A 188 -10.81 24.74 -9.88
C TRP A 188 -11.84 24.39 -8.79
N ASP A 189 -12.06 25.28 -7.83
CA ASP A 189 -13.03 25.15 -6.74
C ASP A 189 -12.82 23.92 -5.83
N TYR A 190 -11.59 23.43 -5.69
CA TYR A 190 -11.29 22.37 -4.71
C TYR A 190 -11.13 22.95 -3.32
N VAL A 191 -11.86 22.36 -2.36
CA VAL A 191 -11.73 22.63 -0.93
C VAL A 191 -11.58 21.29 -0.24
N PHE A 192 -10.34 20.90 0.01
CA PHE A 192 -10.04 19.57 0.53
C PHE A 192 -10.42 19.44 2.01
N SER A 193 -11.07 18.34 2.34
CA SER A 193 -11.38 17.94 3.71
C SER A 193 -10.33 16.97 4.23
N THR A 194 -9.92 17.12 5.49
CA THR A 194 -8.96 16.24 6.16
C THR A 194 -9.66 15.17 7.01
N PRO A 195 -9.16 13.93 7.07
CA PRO A 195 -9.77 12.88 7.89
C PRO A 195 -9.68 13.24 9.38
N THR A 196 -10.83 13.41 10.03
CA THR A 196 -10.88 13.69 11.48
C THR A 196 -11.21 12.43 12.27
N MET A 197 -10.65 12.29 13.47
CA MET A 197 -10.92 11.15 14.37
C MET A 197 -12.42 10.93 14.64
N ALA A 198 -13.20 12.01 14.79
CA ALA A 198 -14.65 11.92 14.98
C ALA A 198 -15.36 11.24 13.79
N MET A 199 -14.87 11.45 12.57
CA MET A 199 -15.41 10.85 11.35
C MET A 199 -14.94 9.41 11.16
N LEU A 200 -13.67 9.13 11.46
CA LEU A 200 -13.15 7.75 11.40
C LEU A 200 -13.83 6.85 12.43
N GLY A 201 -14.23 7.42 13.57
CA GLY A 201 -14.98 6.71 14.61
C GLY A 201 -16.40 6.30 14.19
N THR A 202 -16.99 6.94 13.18
CA THR A 202 -18.30 6.55 12.65
C THR A 202 -18.23 5.50 11.54
N LEU A 203 -17.06 5.30 10.93
CA LEU A 203 -16.85 4.30 9.89
C LEU A 203 -16.55 2.93 10.50
N ASP A 204 -17.15 1.88 9.94
CA ASP A 204 -16.76 0.50 10.22
C ASP A 204 -15.57 0.05 9.33
N SER A 205 -15.06 -1.17 9.56
CA SER A 205 -13.92 -1.71 8.80
C SER A 205 -14.28 -1.97 7.32
N THR A 206 -15.49 -2.46 7.05
CA THR A 206 -15.98 -2.78 5.71
C THR A 206 -16.20 -1.52 4.87
N GLU A 207 -16.73 -0.48 5.50
CA GLU A 207 -16.92 0.87 4.99
C GLU A 207 -15.57 1.50 4.67
N ALA A 208 -14.63 1.49 5.62
CA ALA A 208 -13.28 2.01 5.42
C ALA A 208 -12.60 1.31 4.22
N LEU A 209 -12.71 -0.01 4.13
CA LEU A 209 -12.19 -0.79 3.01
C LEU A 209 -12.88 -0.43 1.68
N THR A 210 -14.19 -0.23 1.68
CA THR A 210 -14.93 0.17 0.47
C THR A 210 -14.49 1.55 -0.02
N LEU A 211 -14.27 2.49 0.89
CA LEU A 211 -13.73 3.81 0.56
C LEU A 211 -12.33 3.74 -0.04
N THR A 212 -11.48 2.81 0.37
CA THR A 212 -10.16 2.63 -0.29
C THR A 212 -10.27 2.35 -1.79
N LYS A 213 -11.38 1.74 -2.25
CA LYS A 213 -11.63 1.47 -3.68
C LYS A 213 -11.85 2.79 -4.45
N TYR A 214 -12.52 3.77 -3.85
CA TYR A 214 -12.71 5.09 -4.43
C TYR A 214 -11.41 5.87 -4.47
N PHE A 215 -10.67 5.92 -3.36
CA PHE A 215 -9.36 6.57 -3.33
C PHE A 215 -8.40 5.96 -4.35
N ARG A 216 -8.40 4.63 -4.51
CA ARG A 216 -7.62 3.96 -5.57
C ARG A 216 -7.95 4.49 -6.97
N LYS A 217 -9.23 4.73 -7.27
CA LYS A 217 -9.67 5.30 -8.55
C LYS A 217 -9.21 6.76 -8.68
N TRP A 218 -9.31 7.54 -7.60
CA TRP A 218 -8.99 8.97 -7.62
C TRP A 218 -7.50 9.26 -7.71
N ILE A 219 -6.64 8.50 -7.02
CA ILE A 219 -5.17 8.66 -7.11
C ILE A 219 -4.61 8.34 -8.50
N GLN A 220 -5.41 7.70 -9.37
CA GLN A 220 -5.03 7.42 -10.76
C GLN A 220 -5.43 8.55 -11.71
N HIS A 221 -6.17 9.56 -11.25
CA HIS A 221 -6.56 10.66 -12.12
C HIS A 221 -5.36 11.58 -12.41
N PRO A 222 -5.09 11.90 -13.69
CA PRO A 222 -3.90 12.66 -14.05
C PRO A 222 -3.81 14.04 -13.39
N HIS A 223 -4.93 14.77 -13.23
CA HIS A 223 -4.94 16.11 -12.61
C HIS A 223 -4.45 16.14 -11.15
N PHE A 224 -4.50 15.02 -10.42
CA PHE A 224 -3.94 14.93 -9.06
C PHE A 224 -2.48 14.52 -9.02
N THR A 225 -1.88 14.22 -10.17
CA THR A 225 -0.54 13.64 -10.24
C THR A 225 0.40 14.41 -11.17
N GLU A 226 -0.16 15.12 -12.14
CA GLU A 226 0.54 16.05 -13.03
C GLU A 226 0.21 17.48 -12.60
N TYR A 227 0.71 17.91 -11.44
CA TYR A 227 0.53 19.29 -10.93
C TYR A 227 1.86 19.84 -10.39
N ARG A 228 2.04 21.17 -10.36
CA ARG A 228 3.30 21.86 -9.96
C ARG A 228 4.53 21.61 -10.84
N MET A 229 4.36 21.32 -12.13
CA MET A 229 5.47 20.93 -13.02
C MET A 229 6.24 19.68 -12.56
N GLN A 230 5.72 18.93 -11.57
CA GLN A 230 6.34 17.74 -11.00
C GLN A 230 5.33 16.59 -10.98
N VAL A 231 5.80 15.39 -11.35
CA VAL A 231 4.94 14.21 -11.35
C VAL A 231 4.90 13.62 -9.94
N HIS A 232 3.81 13.87 -9.22
CA HIS A 232 3.60 13.31 -7.89
C HIS A 232 3.00 11.90 -8.00
N SER A 233 3.42 11.01 -7.10
CA SER A 233 2.87 9.66 -7.04
C SER A 233 1.39 9.68 -6.63
N MET A 234 1.02 10.53 -5.69
CA MET A 234 -0.36 10.80 -5.28
C MET A 234 -0.44 12.15 -4.58
N HIS A 235 -1.62 12.74 -4.58
CA HIS A 235 -1.88 13.98 -3.84
C HIS A 235 -1.84 13.73 -2.33
N GLU A 236 -1.35 14.69 -1.55
CA GLU A 236 -1.16 14.55 -0.10
C GLU A 236 -2.46 14.22 0.64
N VAL A 237 -3.56 14.90 0.29
CA VAL A 237 -4.88 14.65 0.88
C VAL A 237 -5.31 13.20 0.70
N HIS A 238 -5.04 12.59 -0.47
CA HIS A 238 -5.36 11.16 -0.68
C HIS A 238 -4.48 10.25 0.16
N ALA A 239 -3.21 10.59 0.33
CA ALA A 239 -2.31 9.85 1.22
C ALA A 239 -2.77 9.91 2.69
N GLN A 240 -3.17 11.09 3.18
CA GLN A 240 -3.69 11.28 4.53
C GLN A 240 -4.98 10.47 4.77
N TRP A 241 -5.92 10.52 3.82
CA TRP A 241 -7.15 9.74 3.89
C TRP A 241 -6.90 8.23 3.82
N LEU A 242 -6.08 7.76 2.88
CA LEU A 242 -5.73 6.34 2.80
C LEU A 242 -5.06 5.87 4.08
N PHE A 243 -4.11 6.63 4.62
CA PHE A 243 -3.45 6.31 5.89
C PHE A 243 -4.47 6.19 7.04
N ALA A 244 -5.40 7.13 7.14
CA ALA A 244 -6.45 7.15 8.17
C ALA A 244 -7.44 5.98 8.01
N LEU A 245 -7.86 5.68 6.77
CA LEU A 245 -8.74 4.55 6.47
C LEU A 245 -8.06 3.21 6.79
N LEU A 246 -6.80 3.03 6.39
CA LEU A 246 -6.01 1.84 6.71
C LEU A 246 -5.83 1.65 8.22
N ALA A 247 -5.77 2.73 8.99
CA ALA A 247 -5.69 2.63 10.45
C ALA A 247 -7.00 2.11 11.07
N ARG A 248 -8.13 2.32 10.38
CA ARG A 248 -9.46 1.87 10.82
C ARG A 248 -9.79 0.43 10.44
N ILE A 249 -9.22 -0.06 9.34
CA ILE A 249 -9.42 -1.43 8.84
C ILE A 249 -8.89 -2.45 9.88
N ASP A 250 -9.57 -3.58 10.03
CA ASP A 250 -9.20 -4.65 10.96
C ASP A 250 -7.95 -5.42 10.55
N GLN A 251 -7.31 -6.10 11.53
CA GLN A 251 -6.13 -6.93 11.29
C GLN A 251 -6.49 -8.26 10.62
N HIS A 252 -7.66 -8.80 10.94
CA HIS A 252 -8.15 -10.07 10.39
C HIS A 252 -9.02 -9.78 9.17
N LEU A 253 -8.38 -9.80 8.01
CA LEU A 253 -9.05 -9.62 6.72
C LEU A 253 -9.33 -10.96 6.05
N ILE A 254 -10.49 -11.05 5.39
CA ILE A 254 -10.78 -12.17 4.50
C ILE A 254 -9.96 -12.06 3.21
N SER A 255 -9.91 -13.16 2.43
CA SER A 255 -9.15 -13.22 1.17
C SER A 255 -9.50 -12.10 0.20
N ASP A 256 -10.78 -11.77 0.09
CA ASP A 256 -11.30 -10.79 -0.87
C ASP A 256 -10.92 -9.35 -0.49
N ASP A 257 -10.81 -9.08 0.82
CA ASP A 257 -10.37 -7.81 1.36
C ASP A 257 -8.88 -7.61 1.12
N ILE A 258 -8.07 -8.66 1.37
CA ILE A 258 -6.64 -8.67 1.04
C ILE A 258 -6.45 -8.48 -0.47
N ALA A 259 -7.24 -9.13 -1.32
CA ALA A 259 -7.19 -8.91 -2.75
C ALA A 259 -7.48 -7.44 -3.12
N THR A 260 -8.46 -6.80 -2.47
CA THR A 260 -8.75 -5.38 -2.65
C THR A 260 -7.56 -4.50 -2.29
N LEU A 261 -6.93 -4.73 -1.13
CA LEU A 261 -5.75 -4.00 -0.68
C LEU A 261 -4.53 -4.22 -1.60
N ARG A 262 -4.33 -5.43 -2.11
CA ARG A 262 -3.27 -5.73 -3.09
C ARG A 262 -3.45 -4.93 -4.38
N VAL A 263 -4.68 -4.75 -4.85
CA VAL A 263 -4.96 -3.92 -6.04
C VAL A 263 -4.68 -2.44 -5.75
N LEU A 264 -4.95 -1.94 -4.54
CA LEU A 264 -4.53 -0.59 -4.10
C LEU A 264 -3.01 -0.45 -4.06
N ALA A 265 -2.30 -1.42 -3.49
CA ALA A 265 -0.83 -1.44 -3.46
C ALA A 265 -0.22 -1.33 -4.87
N ARG A 266 -0.72 -2.14 -5.81
CA ARG A 266 -0.26 -2.09 -7.20
C ARG A 266 -0.55 -0.77 -7.90
N ALA A 267 -1.63 -0.07 -7.52
CA ALA A 267 -1.87 1.30 -7.99
C ALA A 267 -0.80 2.28 -7.46
N CYS A 268 -0.45 2.18 -6.17
CA CYS A 268 0.63 2.99 -5.57
C CYS A 268 1.98 2.70 -6.25
N MET A 269 2.31 1.42 -6.45
CA MET A 269 3.50 0.96 -7.16
C MET A 269 3.56 1.50 -8.60
N LYS A 270 2.45 1.43 -9.35
CA LYS A 270 2.37 1.98 -10.71
C LYS A 270 2.63 3.49 -10.70
N ASN A 271 2.12 4.21 -9.71
CA ASN A 271 2.33 5.64 -9.60
C ASN A 271 3.79 6.00 -9.26
N ILE A 272 4.44 5.26 -8.36
CA ILE A 272 5.88 5.41 -8.06
C ILE A 272 6.71 5.20 -9.32
N VAL A 273 6.49 4.08 -10.02
CA VAL A 273 7.20 3.76 -11.27
C VAL A 273 7.01 4.89 -12.30
N ARG A 274 5.79 5.40 -12.46
CA ARG A 274 5.52 6.53 -13.36
C ARG A 274 6.27 7.80 -12.94
N THR A 275 6.25 8.16 -11.66
CA THR A 275 6.96 9.33 -11.13
C THR A 275 8.45 9.24 -11.42
N ARG A 276 9.07 8.06 -11.26
CA ARG A 276 10.49 7.87 -11.58
C ARG A 276 10.80 7.94 -13.06
N THR A 277 9.99 7.30 -13.89
CA THR A 277 10.15 7.37 -15.35
C THR A 277 10.04 8.81 -15.85
N ALA A 278 9.14 9.61 -15.27
CA ALA A 278 8.99 11.02 -15.63
C ALA A 278 10.13 11.90 -15.09
N SER A 279 10.55 11.69 -13.85
CA SER A 279 11.64 12.46 -13.22
C SER A 279 12.98 12.21 -13.92
N HIS A 280 13.17 11.03 -14.52
CA HIS A 280 14.36 10.75 -15.33
C HIS A 280 14.56 11.72 -16.50
N MET A 281 13.47 12.32 -17.02
CA MET A 281 13.56 13.31 -18.10
C MET A 281 13.96 14.71 -17.60
N HIS A 282 13.85 15.00 -16.30
CA HIS A 282 14.06 16.33 -15.73
C HIS A 282 15.04 16.27 -14.54
N VAL A 283 16.35 16.41 -14.82
CA VAL A 283 17.44 16.78 -13.88
C VAL A 283 17.72 15.76 -12.73
N PRO A 284 18.99 15.46 -12.38
CA PRO A 284 19.31 14.41 -11.43
C PRO A 284 18.86 14.74 -10.00
N ALA A 285 17.98 13.88 -9.47
CA ALA A 285 18.05 13.30 -8.13
C ALA A 285 18.39 14.27 -6.98
N SER A 286 17.55 15.29 -6.80
CA SER A 286 17.44 16.03 -5.54
C SER A 286 16.46 15.29 -4.60
N ASP A 287 16.58 15.58 -3.29
CA ASP A 287 15.73 15.09 -2.18
C ASP A 287 14.21 15.16 -2.45
N GLY A 288 13.80 16.03 -3.38
CA GLY A 288 12.40 16.19 -3.81
C GLY A 288 11.73 14.94 -4.40
N ALA A 289 12.48 14.00 -4.99
CA ALA A 289 11.89 12.79 -5.58
C ALA A 289 11.26 11.86 -4.52
N LEU A 290 11.92 11.72 -3.37
CA LEU A 290 11.38 10.95 -2.23
C LEU A 290 10.14 11.63 -1.65
N SER A 291 10.13 12.97 -1.60
CA SER A 291 8.96 13.73 -1.16
C SER A 291 7.74 13.49 -2.04
N ALA A 292 7.91 13.48 -3.38
CA ALA A 292 6.84 13.23 -4.35
C ALA A 292 6.27 11.79 -4.30
N GLU A 293 7.06 10.84 -3.81
CA GLU A 293 6.69 9.41 -3.70
C GLU A 293 6.27 8.99 -2.27
N SER A 294 6.50 9.85 -1.28
CA SER A 294 6.40 9.53 0.14
C SER A 294 5.05 8.90 0.53
N GLY A 295 3.95 9.49 0.09
CA GLY A 295 2.59 8.97 0.35
C GLY A 295 2.41 7.55 -0.18
N ALA A 296 2.83 7.28 -1.42
CA ALA A 296 2.70 5.95 -2.02
C ALA A 296 3.58 4.91 -1.29
N TRP A 297 4.79 5.29 -0.89
CA TRP A 297 5.68 4.43 -0.11
C TRP A 297 5.13 4.11 1.27
N MET A 298 4.57 5.11 1.97
CA MET A 298 3.92 4.89 3.26
C MET A 298 2.81 3.84 3.14
N ILE A 299 1.91 3.99 2.17
CA ILE A 299 0.81 3.05 1.95
C ILE A 299 1.33 1.64 1.63
N LEU A 300 2.32 1.50 0.75
CA LEU A 300 2.92 0.20 0.43
C LEU A 300 3.54 -0.48 1.65
N VAL A 301 4.28 0.26 2.47
CA VAL A 301 4.93 -0.27 3.66
C VAL A 301 3.91 -0.70 4.71
N LEU A 302 2.80 0.02 4.86
CA LEU A 302 1.70 -0.43 5.72
C LEU A 302 1.11 -1.75 5.23
N LEU A 303 0.83 -1.86 3.93
CA LEU A 303 0.24 -3.07 3.34
C LEU A 303 1.15 -4.29 3.49
N ALA A 304 2.46 -4.13 3.24
CA ALA A 304 3.43 -5.20 3.41
C ALA A 304 3.65 -5.56 4.90
N GLY A 305 3.84 -4.56 5.76
CA GLY A 305 4.24 -4.79 7.15
C GLY A 305 3.10 -5.17 8.10
N VAL A 306 1.88 -4.66 7.90
CA VAL A 306 0.75 -4.91 8.80
C VAL A 306 -0.01 -6.17 8.42
N TRP A 307 -0.18 -6.43 7.12
CA TRP A 307 -0.94 -7.59 6.60
C TRP A 307 -0.04 -8.64 5.93
N GLY A 308 1.28 -8.55 6.12
CA GLY A 308 2.25 -9.56 5.70
C GLY A 308 2.44 -9.70 4.19
N GLN A 309 2.05 -8.70 3.39
CA GLN A 309 2.11 -8.74 1.93
C GLN A 309 3.51 -8.32 1.40
N TRP A 310 4.57 -8.99 1.88
CA TRP A 310 5.96 -8.65 1.55
C TRP A 310 6.32 -8.92 0.08
N ASP A 311 5.61 -9.83 -0.58
CA ASP A 311 5.77 -10.10 -2.01
C ASP A 311 5.53 -8.85 -2.88
N LEU A 312 4.68 -7.92 -2.43
CA LEU A 312 4.44 -6.64 -3.11
C LEU A 312 5.65 -5.69 -3.03
N TRP A 313 6.44 -5.78 -1.95
CA TRP A 313 7.66 -4.99 -1.80
C TRP A 313 8.71 -5.46 -2.80
N ASP A 314 8.92 -6.77 -2.90
CA ASP A 314 9.84 -7.38 -3.84
C ASP A 314 9.42 -7.10 -5.30
N GLU A 315 8.11 -7.20 -5.58
CA GLU A 315 7.55 -6.82 -6.88
C GLU A 315 7.85 -5.34 -7.22
N THR A 316 7.76 -4.45 -6.23
CA THR A 316 8.08 -3.03 -6.43
C THR A 316 9.57 -2.84 -6.72
N GLN A 317 10.44 -3.47 -5.94
CA GLN A 317 11.88 -3.41 -6.13
C GLN A 317 12.30 -3.90 -7.52
N ALA A 318 11.79 -5.06 -7.96
CA ALA A 318 12.08 -5.62 -9.27
C ALA A 318 11.66 -4.67 -10.43
N ARG A 319 10.50 -4.01 -10.31
CA ARG A 319 10.05 -3.05 -11.32
C ARG A 319 10.92 -1.80 -11.36
N LEU A 320 11.40 -1.35 -10.20
CA LEU A 320 12.29 -0.18 -10.11
C LEU A 320 13.67 -0.47 -10.69
N GLN A 321 14.23 -1.65 -10.43
CA GLN A 321 15.47 -2.09 -11.05
C GLN A 321 15.35 -2.13 -12.58
N CYS A 322 14.25 -2.64 -13.12
CA CYS A 322 14.02 -2.66 -14.57
C CYS A 322 13.95 -1.24 -15.18
N VAL A 323 13.44 -0.24 -14.46
CA VAL A 323 13.45 1.16 -14.91
C VAL A 323 14.87 1.73 -14.90
N GLU A 324 15.70 1.33 -13.94
CA GLU A 324 17.10 1.75 -13.83
C GLU A 324 18.01 1.09 -14.88
N GLU A 325 17.76 -0.17 -15.25
CA GLU A 325 18.51 -0.90 -16.29
C GLU A 325 18.26 -0.39 -17.72
N ARG A 326 17.14 0.31 -17.95
CA ARG A 326 16.83 0.93 -19.25
C ARG A 326 17.58 2.24 -19.50
N LYS A 327 18.45 2.63 -18.57
CA LYS A 327 19.37 3.77 -18.70
C LYS A 327 20.61 3.38 -19.49
#